data_AF-A0A3B4WUE5-F1
#
_entry.id   AF-A0A3B4WUE5-F1
#
_cell.length_a   1.000
_cell.length_b   1.000
_cell.length_c   1.000
_cell.angle_alpha   90.00
_cell.angle_beta   90.00
_cell.angle_gamma   90.00
#
_symmetry.space_group_name_H-M   'P 1'
#
loop_
_entity.id
_entity.type
_entity.pdbx_description
1 polymer ?
#
loop_
_entity_poly.entity_id
_entity_poly.type
_entity_poly.pdbx_seq_one_letter_code
_entity_poly.pdbx_strand_id
1 'polypeptide(L)'
;MACLLPLSSVLHRPHHKQLDLLAAQRSLQGRRELLEQACLSHTRKRRVLSPEDLKHLIVDDKHSLIYCYVPKVACTNWKRVLMVLTSDGRYTDPLAIPANEAHVAGNLRTLSEFSVPEINQRLRSYLKFIFVRDPFERLVSAYRNKFTRRYNTAFHKRYGTKIIRRHRLNPEPEALEKGNNVSFQEFVQYLVDPRTQREEPLNEHWERVHTLCHPCLIHYDVVGK
;
A
#
# COMPACT_ATOMS: atom_id res chain seq x y z
N MET A 1 41.92 1.82 49.78
CA MET A 1 42.16 0.58 49.00
C MET A 1 41.36 0.70 47.72
N ALA A 2 42.05 0.98 46.61
CA ALA A 2 41.45 1.16 45.30
C ALA A 2 41.11 -0.21 44.70
N CYS A 3 39.92 -0.35 44.13
CA CYS A 3 39.64 -1.40 43.16
C CYS A 3 38.85 -0.79 42.01
N LEU A 4 39.58 -0.51 40.93
CA LEU A 4 39.07 -0.18 39.61
C LEU A 4 38.36 -1.40 39.01
N LEU A 5 37.16 -1.21 38.44
CA LEU A 5 36.62 -2.08 37.41
C LEU A 5 35.98 -1.24 36.30
N PRO A 6 36.02 -1.72 35.04
CA PRO A 6 36.23 -0.86 33.88
C PRO A 6 34.93 -0.30 33.30
N LEU A 7 35.02 0.95 32.86
CA LEU A 7 34.16 1.58 31.86
C LEU A 7 34.14 0.69 30.60
N SER A 8 33.09 -0.12 30.46
CA SER A 8 32.77 -0.78 29.20
C SER A 8 32.11 0.26 28.31
N SER A 9 32.96 0.96 27.54
CA SER A 9 32.56 1.84 26.46
C SER A 9 31.65 1.10 25.48
N VAL A 10 30.38 1.50 25.39
CA VAL A 10 29.53 1.21 24.23
C VAL A 10 30.08 2.04 23.07
N LEU A 11 31.16 1.56 22.44
CA LEU A 11 31.58 2.01 21.13
C LEU A 11 30.56 1.49 20.13
N HIS A 12 29.55 2.31 19.88
CA HIS A 12 28.57 2.13 18.83
C HIS A 12 29.31 2.19 17.48
N ARG A 13 29.72 1.03 16.94
CA ARG A 13 30.62 0.91 15.78
C ARG A 13 30.00 1.54 14.51
N PRO A 14 30.51 2.69 14.00
CA PRO A 14 29.98 3.36 12.82
C PRO A 14 30.03 2.48 11.55
N HIS A 15 31.01 1.59 11.51
CA HIS A 15 31.27 0.69 10.37
C HIS A 15 30.13 -0.28 10.09
N HIS A 16 29.39 -0.74 11.12
CA HIS A 16 28.23 -1.62 10.91
C HIS A 16 27.06 -0.85 10.28
N LYS A 17 26.77 0.37 10.76
CA LYS A 17 25.72 1.21 10.17
C LYS A 17 25.99 1.56 8.71
N GLN A 18 27.26 1.76 8.34
CA GLN A 18 27.64 2.06 6.97
C GLN A 18 27.50 0.85 6.04
N LEU A 19 27.87 -0.35 6.51
CA LEU A 19 27.64 -1.60 5.78
C LEU A 19 26.14 -1.87 5.58
N ASP A 20 25.32 -1.63 6.61
CA ASP A 20 23.87 -1.78 6.55
C ASP A 20 23.22 -0.80 5.56
N LEU A 21 23.68 0.46 5.55
CA LEU A 21 23.22 1.46 4.58
C LEU A 21 23.59 1.07 3.15
N LEU A 22 24.82 0.60 2.92
CA LEU A 22 25.26 0.13 1.61
C LEU A 22 24.49 -1.12 1.14
N ALA A 23 24.15 -2.03 2.06
CA ALA A 23 23.32 -3.19 1.77
C ALA A 23 21.88 -2.77 1.41
N ALA A 24 21.30 -1.84 2.17
CA ALA A 24 19.97 -1.29 1.91
C ALA A 24 19.92 -0.56 0.55
N GLN A 25 20.91 0.28 0.24
CA GLN A 25 21.03 0.97 -1.05
C GLN A 25 21.09 -0.01 -2.21
N ARG A 26 21.95 -1.03 -2.13
CA ARG A 26 22.03 -2.09 -3.16
C ARG A 26 20.71 -2.82 -3.34
N SER A 27 20.02 -3.13 -2.25
CA SER A 27 18.70 -3.77 -2.29
C SER A 27 17.62 -2.90 -2.93
N LEU A 28 17.61 -1.59 -2.65
CA LEU A 28 16.66 -0.65 -3.24
C LEU A 28 16.94 -0.44 -4.73
N GLN A 29 18.21 -0.31 -5.12
CA GLN A 29 18.62 -0.20 -6.51
C GLN A 29 18.21 -1.44 -7.31
N GLY A 30 18.52 -2.65 -6.83
CA GLY A 30 18.14 -3.88 -7.54
C GLY A 30 16.63 -4.04 -7.70
N ARG A 31 15.82 -3.59 -6.73
CA ARG A 31 14.36 -3.59 -6.84
C ARG A 31 13.84 -2.61 -7.90
N ARG A 32 14.46 -1.43 -8.00
CA ARG A 32 14.13 -0.45 -9.04
C ARG A 32 14.50 -0.97 -10.42
N GLU A 33 15.69 -1.53 -10.60
CA GLU A 33 16.14 -2.12 -11.87
C GLU A 33 15.22 -3.26 -12.33
N LEU A 34 14.84 -4.15 -11.40
CA LEU A 34 13.88 -5.22 -11.69
C LEU A 34 12.52 -4.68 -12.16
N LEU A 35 12.03 -3.62 -11.50
CA LEU A 35 10.78 -2.97 -11.89
C LEU A 35 10.88 -2.35 -13.29
N GLU A 36 11.97 -1.64 -13.58
CA GLU A 36 12.22 -1.04 -14.89
C GLU A 36 12.27 -2.12 -15.99
N GLN A 37 12.98 -3.22 -15.76
CA GLN A 37 13.06 -4.37 -16.68
C GLN A 37 11.67 -4.99 -16.92
N ALA A 38 10.88 -5.23 -15.87
CA ALA A 38 9.53 -5.75 -16.00
C ALA A 38 8.64 -4.82 -16.84
N CYS A 39 8.76 -3.50 -16.65
CA CYS A 39 8.01 -2.50 -17.40
C CYS A 39 8.41 -2.40 -18.89
N LEU A 40 9.62 -2.84 -19.27
CA LEU A 40 10.03 -2.93 -20.68
C LEU A 40 9.32 -4.07 -21.42
N SER A 41 9.06 -5.19 -20.73
CA SER A 41 8.35 -6.35 -21.30
C SER A 41 6.86 -6.12 -21.50
N HIS A 42 6.29 -5.09 -20.85
CA HIS A 42 4.87 -4.77 -20.94
C HIS A 42 4.62 -3.80 -22.12
N THR A 43 3.83 -4.23 -23.12
CA THR A 43 3.48 -3.39 -24.28
C THR A 43 2.69 -2.16 -23.81
N ARG A 44 3.36 -1.00 -23.82
CA ARG A 44 2.76 0.27 -23.42
C ARG A 44 1.80 0.75 -24.50
N LYS A 45 0.49 0.64 -24.29
CA LYS A 45 -0.40 1.64 -24.87
C LYS A 45 -0.09 2.94 -24.13
N ARG A 46 0.43 3.95 -24.85
CA ARG A 46 0.60 5.31 -24.30
C ARG A 46 -0.77 5.82 -23.86
N ARG A 47 -1.07 5.67 -22.57
CA ARG A 47 -2.27 6.21 -21.94
C ARG A 47 -1.84 7.33 -21.01
N VAL A 48 -2.57 8.44 -21.07
CA VAL A 48 -2.44 9.56 -20.14
C VAL A 48 -3.09 9.17 -18.81
N LEU A 49 -2.39 9.42 -17.70
CA LEU A 49 -2.93 9.20 -16.36
C LEU A 49 -4.10 10.17 -16.13
N SER A 50 -5.24 9.62 -15.72
CA SER A 50 -6.41 10.37 -15.28
C SER A 50 -6.30 10.73 -13.80
N PRO A 51 -7.11 11.67 -13.26
CA PRO A 51 -7.14 11.95 -11.83
C PRO A 51 -7.42 10.70 -10.98
N GLU A 52 -8.22 9.75 -11.45
CA GLU A 52 -8.50 8.49 -10.75
C GLU A 52 -7.21 7.68 -10.52
N ASP A 53 -6.34 7.64 -11.53
CA ASP A 53 -5.05 6.93 -11.50
C ASP A 53 -4.06 7.55 -10.48
N LEU A 54 -4.35 8.75 -9.97
CA LEU A 54 -3.49 9.51 -9.06
C LEU A 54 -3.98 9.53 -7.61
N LYS A 55 -5.14 8.94 -7.29
CA LYS A 55 -5.72 8.92 -5.94
C LYS A 55 -4.88 8.16 -4.91
N HIS A 56 -4.00 7.28 -5.37
CA HIS A 56 -3.12 6.51 -4.48
C HIS A 56 -1.83 7.25 -4.12
N LEU A 57 -1.55 8.40 -4.74
CA LEU A 57 -0.32 9.17 -4.56
C LEU A 57 -0.53 10.26 -3.51
N ILE A 58 -0.17 9.97 -2.27
CA ILE A 58 -0.20 10.96 -1.19
C ILE A 58 0.97 11.92 -1.36
N VAL A 59 0.70 13.21 -1.20
CA VAL A 59 1.65 14.30 -1.39
C VAL A 59 2.00 14.94 -0.04
N ASP A 60 3.29 15.11 0.20
CA ASP A 60 3.83 15.95 1.27
C ASP A 60 4.68 17.05 0.62
N ASP A 61 4.09 18.24 0.48
CA ASP A 61 4.75 19.40 -0.13
C ASP A 61 5.90 19.94 0.75
N LYS A 62 5.83 19.75 2.07
CA LYS A 62 6.83 20.27 3.03
C LYS A 62 8.16 19.55 2.87
N HIS A 63 8.13 18.26 2.61
CA HIS A 63 9.33 17.44 2.42
C HIS A 63 9.58 17.02 0.97
N SER A 64 8.76 17.51 0.03
CA SER A 64 8.82 17.13 -1.38
C SER A 64 8.75 15.62 -1.61
N LEU A 65 7.77 14.96 -0.97
CA LEU A 65 7.57 13.51 -1.05
C LEU A 65 6.25 13.16 -1.76
N ILE A 66 6.27 12.05 -2.48
CA ILE A 66 5.08 11.36 -2.98
C ILE A 66 5.14 9.91 -2.53
N TYR A 67 4.14 9.48 -1.77
CA TYR A 67 3.97 8.09 -1.36
C TYR A 67 2.81 7.45 -2.11
N CYS A 68 3.07 6.42 -2.92
CA CYS A 68 1.98 5.60 -3.43
C CYS A 68 1.53 4.57 -2.39
N TYR A 69 0.36 4.78 -1.78
CA TYR A 69 -0.15 3.84 -0.80
C TYR A 69 -0.81 2.63 -1.49
N VAL A 70 -0.38 1.45 -1.06
CA VAL A 70 -0.99 0.17 -1.46
C VAL A 70 -1.56 -0.49 -0.20
N PRO A 71 -2.81 -0.96 -0.18
CA PRO A 71 -3.31 -1.67 0.98
C PRO A 71 -2.53 -2.94 1.29
N LYS A 72 -2.38 -3.26 2.58
CA LYS A 72 -1.78 -4.50 3.11
C LYS A 72 -0.26 -4.64 2.93
N VAL A 73 0.42 -3.52 2.65
CA VAL A 73 1.88 -3.38 2.65
C VAL A 73 2.38 -2.40 3.72
N ALA A 74 1.75 -2.45 4.90
CA ALA A 74 1.97 -1.50 6.00
C ALA A 74 1.56 -0.03 5.70
N CYS A 75 0.62 0.20 4.77
CA CYS A 75 0.18 1.55 4.40
C CYS A 75 -0.36 2.38 5.57
N THR A 76 -1.03 1.78 6.56
CA THR A 76 -1.50 2.51 7.76
C THR A 76 -0.32 3.14 8.49
N ASN A 77 0.80 2.44 8.63
CA ASN A 77 1.98 2.97 9.32
C ASN A 77 2.62 4.10 8.51
N TRP A 78 2.73 3.96 7.19
CA TRP A 78 3.25 5.04 6.34
C TRP A 78 2.35 6.28 6.34
N LYS A 79 1.02 6.11 6.35
CA LYS A 79 0.09 7.24 6.52
C LYS A 79 0.29 7.95 7.86
N ARG A 80 0.48 7.21 8.96
CA ARG A 80 0.78 7.79 10.28
C ARG A 80 2.10 8.57 10.29
N VAL A 81 3.15 8.03 9.68
CA VAL A 81 4.43 8.73 9.52
C VAL A 81 4.23 10.04 8.75
N LEU A 82 3.53 10.01 7.62
CA LEU A 82 3.24 11.22 6.83
C LEU A 82 2.38 12.23 7.59
N MET A 83 1.43 11.77 8.41
CA MET A 83 0.66 12.65 9.29
C MET A 83 1.56 13.33 10.33
N VAL A 84 2.49 12.60 10.94
CA VAL A 84 3.47 13.21 11.86
C VAL A 84 4.31 14.27 11.15
N LEU A 85 4.84 13.95 9.96
CA LEU A 85 5.66 14.88 9.16
C LEU A 85 4.92 16.15 8.75
N THR A 86 3.65 16.04 8.34
CA THR A 86 2.87 17.15 7.78
C THR A 86 2.05 17.93 8.80
N SER A 87 1.96 17.47 10.06
CA SER A 87 1.02 18.05 11.03
C SER A 87 1.52 19.24 11.85
N ASP A 88 2.71 19.76 11.56
CA ASP A 88 3.32 20.89 12.27
C ASP A 88 3.31 20.76 13.80
N GLY A 89 3.57 19.54 14.29
CA GLY A 89 3.68 19.23 15.72
C GLY A 89 2.38 18.76 16.38
N ARG A 90 1.25 18.67 15.66
CA ARG A 90 0.01 18.08 16.20
C ARG A 90 0.18 16.61 16.60
N TYR A 91 0.96 15.86 15.83
CA TYR A 91 1.35 14.48 16.14
C TYR A 91 2.86 14.37 16.27
N THR A 92 3.31 13.58 17.25
CA THR A 92 4.73 13.34 17.53
C THR A 92 5.09 11.86 17.45
N ASP A 93 4.14 10.96 17.71
CA ASP A 93 4.31 9.51 17.63
C ASP A 93 3.34 8.90 16.61
N PRO A 94 3.84 8.26 15.53
CA PRO A 94 3.00 7.55 14.58
C PRO A 94 2.11 6.47 15.22
N LEU A 95 2.57 5.81 16.28
CA LEU A 95 1.82 4.72 16.92
C LEU A 95 0.67 5.22 17.79
N ALA A 96 0.73 6.47 18.24
CA ALA A 96 -0.35 7.11 18.97
C ALA A 96 -1.56 7.44 18.09
N ILE A 97 -1.37 7.56 16.77
CA ILE A 97 -2.46 7.84 15.82
C ILE A 97 -3.32 6.58 15.59
N PRO A 98 -4.62 6.57 15.91
CA PRO A 98 -5.51 5.46 15.63
C PRO A 98 -5.55 5.06 14.15
N ALA A 99 -5.72 3.77 13.86
CA ALA A 99 -5.69 3.28 12.49
C ALA A 99 -6.81 3.87 11.62
N ASN A 100 -8.02 4.01 12.18
CA ASN A 100 -9.15 4.63 11.49
C ASN A 100 -8.88 6.10 11.14
N GLU A 101 -8.19 6.84 12.01
CA GLU A 101 -7.83 8.24 11.79
C GLU A 101 -6.85 8.40 10.63
N ALA A 102 -5.88 7.49 10.50
CA ALA A 102 -4.94 7.46 9.37
C ALA A 102 -5.61 7.14 8.02
N HIS A 103 -6.88 6.74 8.01
CA HIS A 103 -7.66 6.45 6.81
C HIS A 103 -8.77 7.48 6.53
N VAL A 104 -8.90 8.54 7.33
CA VAL A 104 -9.87 9.62 7.09
C VAL A 104 -9.45 10.41 5.85
N ALA A 105 -10.39 10.59 4.91
CA ALA A 105 -10.18 11.41 3.73
C ALA A 105 -9.96 12.89 4.14
N GLY A 106 -8.99 13.56 3.51
CA GLY A 106 -8.63 14.94 3.81
C GLY A 106 -7.48 15.11 4.81
N ASN A 107 -7.14 14.09 5.61
CA ASN A 107 -5.98 14.15 6.50
C ASN A 107 -4.65 14.18 5.74
N LEU A 108 -4.62 13.60 4.54
CA LEU A 108 -3.47 13.56 3.65
C LEU A 108 -3.95 13.86 2.24
N ARG A 109 -3.37 14.89 1.62
CA ARG A 109 -3.70 15.27 0.25
C ARG A 109 -3.11 14.27 -0.73
N THR A 110 -3.86 14.02 -1.78
CA THR A 110 -3.48 13.14 -2.89
C THR A 110 -3.22 13.96 -4.14
N LEU A 111 -2.38 13.43 -5.03
CA LEU A 111 -1.97 14.12 -6.25
C LEU A 111 -3.17 14.43 -7.18
N SER A 112 -4.24 13.64 -7.09
CA SER A 112 -5.49 13.88 -7.81
C SER A 112 -6.24 15.16 -7.42
N GLU A 113 -5.88 15.80 -6.30
CA GLU A 113 -6.50 17.03 -5.78
C GLU A 113 -5.83 18.30 -6.29
N PHE A 114 -4.83 18.19 -7.17
CA PHE A 114 -4.07 19.32 -7.70
C PHE A 114 -4.38 19.58 -9.18
N SER A 115 -4.07 20.77 -9.67
CA SER A 115 -4.16 21.09 -11.10
C SER A 115 -3.10 20.34 -11.92
N VAL A 116 -3.34 20.15 -13.22
CA VAL A 116 -2.40 19.46 -14.11
C VAL A 116 -0.97 20.04 -14.09
N PRO A 117 -0.76 21.38 -14.08
CA PRO A 117 0.59 21.95 -13.94
C PRO A 117 1.26 21.58 -12.62
N GLU A 118 0.52 21.64 -11.51
CA GLU A 118 0.99 21.28 -10.17
C GLU A 118 1.34 19.80 -10.05
N ILE A 119 0.53 18.93 -10.65
CA ILE A 119 0.78 17.49 -10.74
C ILE A 119 2.12 17.23 -11.46
N ASN A 120 2.30 17.84 -12.63
CA ASN A 120 3.50 17.67 -13.43
C ASN A 120 4.76 18.18 -12.73
N GLN A 121 4.65 19.32 -12.02
CA GLN A 121 5.76 19.85 -11.24
C GLN A 121 6.20 18.86 -10.15
N ARG A 122 5.26 18.36 -9.35
CA ARG A 122 5.56 17.40 -8.25
C ARG A 122 6.09 16.07 -8.76
N LEU A 123 5.50 15.51 -9.82
CA LEU A 123 6.00 14.26 -10.42
C LEU A 123 7.45 14.38 -10.89
N ARG A 124 7.87 15.57 -11.34
CA ARG A 124 9.26 15.83 -11.78
C ARG A 124 10.23 16.08 -10.63
N SER A 125 9.80 16.79 -9.59
CA SER A 125 10.72 17.31 -8.56
C SER A 125 10.70 16.55 -7.23
N TYR A 126 9.64 15.83 -6.89
CA TYR A 126 9.49 15.21 -5.57
C TYR A 126 10.10 13.80 -5.55
N LEU A 127 10.58 13.36 -4.40
CA LEU A 127 10.99 11.97 -4.20
C LEU A 127 9.74 11.09 -4.13
N LYS A 128 9.66 10.10 -5.01
CA LYS A 128 8.52 9.18 -5.14
C LYS A 128 8.90 7.82 -4.58
N PHE A 129 8.09 7.30 -3.66
CA PHE A 129 8.34 5.98 -3.09
C PHE A 129 7.08 5.12 -2.99
N ILE A 130 7.29 3.82 -3.08
CA ILE A 130 6.25 2.80 -3.00
C ILE A 130 6.76 1.62 -2.17
N PHE A 131 5.89 1.00 -1.39
CA PHE A 131 6.17 -0.27 -0.74
C PHE A 131 5.36 -1.38 -1.41
N VAL A 132 5.99 -2.54 -1.62
CA VAL A 132 5.35 -3.70 -2.23
C VAL A 132 5.47 -4.91 -1.31
N ARG A 133 4.63 -5.91 -1.54
CA ARG A 133 4.67 -7.19 -0.84
C ARG A 133 4.41 -8.30 -1.84
N ASP A 134 4.79 -9.51 -1.49
CA ASP A 134 4.40 -10.70 -2.24
C ASP A 134 2.87 -10.67 -2.52
N PRO A 135 2.44 -10.85 -3.80
CA PRO A 135 1.03 -10.77 -4.16
C PRO A 135 0.13 -11.74 -3.38
N PHE A 136 0.59 -12.97 -3.11
CA PHE A 136 -0.20 -13.97 -2.41
C PHE A 136 -0.33 -13.64 -0.92
N GLU A 137 0.76 -13.22 -0.27
CA GLU A 137 0.68 -12.73 1.10
C GLU A 137 -0.28 -11.54 1.24
N ARG A 138 -0.27 -10.63 0.25
CA ARG A 138 -1.17 -9.49 0.22
C ARG A 138 -2.63 -9.91 0.11
N LEU A 139 -2.94 -10.91 -0.73
CA LEU A 139 -4.29 -11.47 -0.86
C LEU A 139 -4.76 -12.16 0.42
N VAL A 140 -3.90 -12.95 1.07
CA VAL A 140 -4.22 -13.59 2.37
C VAL A 140 -4.49 -12.53 3.44
N SER A 141 -3.68 -11.47 3.49
CA SER A 141 -3.89 -10.33 4.40
C SER A 141 -5.22 -9.62 4.12
N ALA A 142 -5.55 -9.37 2.86
CA ALA A 142 -6.82 -8.77 2.46
C ALA A 142 -8.01 -9.63 2.87
N TYR A 143 -7.97 -10.93 2.56
CA TYR A 143 -9.02 -11.90 2.93
C TYR A 143 -9.26 -11.93 4.43
N ARG A 144 -8.20 -12.14 5.23
CA ARG A 144 -8.29 -12.14 6.70
C ARG A 144 -8.77 -10.81 7.24
N ASN A 145 -8.37 -9.69 6.62
CA ASN A 145 -8.84 -8.39 7.07
C ASN A 145 -10.32 -8.16 6.77
N LYS A 146 -10.87 -8.67 5.66
CA LYS A 146 -12.20 -8.31 5.17
C LYS A 146 -13.30 -9.33 5.36
N PHE A 147 -12.97 -10.63 5.42
CA PHE A 147 -13.96 -11.71 5.43
C PHE A 147 -13.95 -12.58 6.70
N THR A 148 -12.88 -12.56 7.50
CA THR A 148 -12.84 -13.38 8.74
C THR A 148 -13.26 -12.61 10.00
N ARG A 149 -13.36 -11.28 9.92
CA ARG A 149 -13.76 -10.41 11.04
C ARG A 149 -15.26 -10.10 10.95
N ARG A 150 -16.04 -10.60 11.92
CA ARG A 150 -17.51 -10.49 11.94
C ARG A 150 -18.05 -9.06 11.82
N TYR A 151 -17.31 -8.06 12.31
CA TYR A 151 -17.74 -6.66 12.28
C TYR A 151 -17.65 -5.99 10.90
N ASN A 152 -17.00 -6.59 9.89
CA ASN A 152 -16.91 -6.02 8.54
C ASN A 152 -18.16 -6.27 7.69
N THR A 153 -19.34 -5.99 8.27
CA THR A 153 -20.65 -6.27 7.67
C THR A 153 -20.82 -5.61 6.29
N ALA A 154 -20.27 -4.42 6.08
CA ALA A 154 -20.30 -3.75 4.78
C ALA A 154 -19.57 -4.54 3.67
N PHE A 155 -18.40 -5.10 3.97
CA PHE A 155 -17.64 -5.92 3.00
C PHE A 155 -18.31 -7.29 2.79
N HIS A 156 -18.81 -7.90 3.86
CA HIS A 156 -19.57 -9.15 3.76
C HIS A 156 -20.81 -8.96 2.89
N LYS A 157 -21.58 -7.90 3.11
CA LYS A 157 -22.78 -7.60 2.34
C LYS A 157 -22.48 -7.28 0.89
N ARG A 158 -21.49 -6.43 0.61
CA ARG A 158 -21.14 -5.99 -0.76
C ARG A 158 -20.47 -7.09 -1.58
N TYR A 159 -19.45 -7.73 -1.02
CA TYR A 159 -18.61 -8.69 -1.73
C TYR A 159 -18.90 -10.13 -1.34
N GLY A 160 -19.10 -10.42 -0.05
CA GLY A 160 -19.31 -11.77 0.42
C GLY A 160 -20.58 -12.44 -0.15
N THR A 161 -21.71 -11.72 -0.17
CA THR A 161 -22.96 -12.23 -0.78
C THR A 161 -22.76 -12.56 -2.26
N LYS A 162 -22.06 -11.69 -3.00
CA LYS A 162 -21.73 -11.85 -4.42
C LYS A 162 -20.85 -13.07 -4.67
N ILE A 163 -19.81 -13.24 -3.86
CA ILE A 163 -18.90 -14.39 -3.91
C ILE A 163 -19.67 -15.69 -3.67
N ILE A 164 -20.46 -15.74 -2.60
CA ILE A 164 -21.21 -16.93 -2.20
C ILE A 164 -22.24 -17.32 -3.26
N ARG A 165 -23.04 -16.36 -3.74
CA ARG A 165 -24.04 -16.61 -4.81
C ARG A 165 -23.43 -17.20 -6.07
N ARG A 166 -22.18 -16.86 -6.38
CA ARG A 166 -21.53 -17.22 -7.63
C ARG A 166 -20.77 -18.53 -7.57
N HIS A 167 -20.20 -18.85 -6.41
CA HIS A 167 -19.19 -19.91 -6.29
C HIS A 167 -19.55 -21.00 -5.29
N ARG A 168 -20.48 -20.76 -4.35
CA ARG A 168 -20.85 -21.75 -3.34
C ARG A 168 -21.94 -22.68 -3.88
N LEU A 169 -21.71 -23.99 -3.78
CA LEU A 169 -22.74 -24.98 -3.99
C LEU A 169 -23.67 -25.03 -2.78
N ASN A 170 -24.98 -24.97 -3.02
CA ASN A 170 -26.03 -25.04 -1.99
C ASN A 170 -25.80 -24.10 -0.79
N PRO A 171 -25.74 -22.77 -1.01
CA PRO A 171 -25.48 -21.83 0.07
C PRO A 171 -26.68 -21.71 1.03
N GLU A 172 -26.39 -21.71 2.33
CA GLU A 172 -27.39 -21.43 3.37
C GLU A 172 -28.08 -20.06 3.15
N PRO A 173 -29.39 -19.92 3.43
CA PRO A 173 -30.12 -18.66 3.25
C PRO A 173 -29.46 -17.47 3.97
N GLU A 174 -28.97 -17.68 5.19
CA GLU A 174 -28.28 -16.63 5.95
C GLU A 174 -27.00 -16.17 5.26
N ALA A 175 -26.25 -17.09 4.63
CA ALA A 175 -25.02 -16.78 3.91
C ALA A 175 -25.29 -15.95 2.64
N LEU A 176 -26.41 -16.21 1.97
CA LEU A 176 -26.88 -15.44 0.82
C LEU A 176 -27.32 -14.01 1.19
N GLU A 177 -27.82 -13.83 2.40
CA GLU A 177 -28.28 -12.53 2.91
C GLU A 177 -27.13 -11.70 3.48
N LYS A 178 -26.31 -12.31 4.35
CA LYS A 178 -25.28 -11.60 5.14
C LYS A 178 -23.90 -11.63 4.50
N GLY A 179 -23.63 -12.61 3.64
CA GLY A 179 -22.31 -12.78 3.02
C GLY A 179 -21.21 -13.20 4.00
N ASN A 180 -21.60 -13.84 5.12
CA ASN A 180 -20.68 -14.33 6.13
C ASN A 180 -20.00 -15.63 5.69
N ASN A 181 -18.87 -15.94 6.34
CA ASN A 181 -18.14 -17.20 6.18
C ASN A 181 -17.68 -17.49 4.74
N VAL A 182 -17.32 -16.46 3.97
CA VAL A 182 -16.62 -16.63 2.69
C VAL A 182 -15.31 -17.37 2.93
N SER A 183 -15.07 -18.47 2.23
CA SER A 183 -13.80 -19.21 2.30
C SER A 183 -12.72 -18.51 1.46
N PHE A 184 -11.45 -18.80 1.75
CA PHE A 184 -10.36 -18.25 0.95
C PHE A 184 -10.41 -18.74 -0.50
N GLN A 185 -10.81 -19.99 -0.73
CA GLN A 185 -10.96 -20.56 -2.07
C GLN A 185 -12.01 -19.80 -2.89
N GLU A 186 -13.19 -19.54 -2.32
CA GLU A 186 -14.24 -18.77 -2.99
C GLU A 186 -13.81 -17.33 -3.27
N PHE A 187 -13.06 -16.71 -2.34
CA PHE A 187 -12.47 -15.39 -2.57
C PHE A 187 -11.49 -15.41 -3.75
N VAL A 188 -10.60 -16.40 -3.85
CA VAL A 188 -9.67 -16.52 -4.99
C VAL A 188 -10.43 -16.78 -6.29
N GLN A 189 -11.43 -17.67 -6.28
CA GLN A 189 -12.29 -17.94 -7.45
C GLN A 189 -12.97 -16.66 -7.95
N TYR A 190 -13.44 -15.82 -7.04
CA TYR A 190 -14.02 -14.51 -7.38
C TYR A 190 -13.02 -13.57 -8.07
N LEU A 191 -11.75 -13.54 -7.64
CA LEU A 191 -10.73 -12.67 -8.23
C LEU A 191 -10.33 -13.08 -9.65
N VAL A 192 -10.34 -14.39 -9.92
CA VAL A 192 -9.97 -14.94 -11.24
C VAL A 192 -11.18 -15.13 -12.17
N ASP A 193 -12.41 -14.95 -11.69
CA ASP A 193 -13.61 -15.02 -12.51
C ASP A 193 -13.67 -13.82 -13.49
N PRO A 194 -13.69 -14.04 -14.82
CA PRO A 194 -13.77 -12.97 -15.81
C PRO A 194 -15.04 -12.11 -15.70
N ARG A 195 -16.11 -12.62 -15.07
CA ARG A 195 -17.33 -11.83 -14.80
C ARG A 195 -17.07 -10.73 -13.78
N THR A 196 -16.19 -10.98 -12.79
CA THR A 196 -15.89 -10.01 -11.74
C THR A 196 -15.32 -8.72 -12.31
N GLN A 197 -14.31 -8.81 -13.19
CA GLN A 197 -13.66 -7.64 -13.79
C GLN A 197 -14.53 -6.95 -14.85
N ARG A 198 -15.50 -7.65 -15.45
CA ARG A 198 -16.46 -7.06 -16.39
C ARG A 198 -17.52 -6.20 -15.71
N GLU A 199 -17.84 -6.50 -14.45
CA GLU A 199 -18.88 -5.79 -13.70
C GLU A 199 -18.36 -4.52 -13.04
N GLU A 200 -17.20 -4.59 -12.39
CA GLU A 200 -16.59 -3.44 -11.72
C GLU A 200 -15.07 -3.64 -11.57
N PRO A 201 -14.28 -2.56 -11.45
CA PRO A 201 -12.89 -2.66 -11.04
C PRO A 201 -12.74 -3.40 -9.70
N LEU A 202 -11.63 -4.10 -9.51
CA LEU A 202 -11.36 -4.76 -8.23
C LEU A 202 -11.19 -3.71 -7.13
N ASN A 203 -11.61 -4.06 -5.92
CA ASN A 203 -11.38 -3.22 -4.75
C ASN A 203 -9.87 -3.04 -4.51
N GLU A 204 -9.44 -1.83 -4.12
CA GLU A 204 -8.04 -1.50 -3.84
C GLU A 204 -7.33 -2.48 -2.88
N HIS A 205 -8.07 -3.16 -1.99
CA HIS A 205 -7.50 -4.09 -1.04
C HIS A 205 -6.94 -5.37 -1.68
N TRP A 206 -7.41 -5.72 -2.88
CA TRP A 206 -6.95 -6.90 -3.65
C TRP A 206 -6.63 -6.58 -5.12
N GLU A 207 -6.77 -5.33 -5.55
CA GLU A 207 -6.29 -4.88 -6.87
C GLU A 207 -4.76 -4.87 -6.92
N ARG A 208 -4.18 -5.14 -8.09
CA ARG A 208 -2.75 -5.27 -8.34
C ARG A 208 -2.02 -3.94 -8.14
N VAL A 209 -0.80 -4.01 -7.62
CA VAL A 209 0.05 -2.84 -7.36
C VAL A 209 0.25 -2.00 -8.62
N HIS A 210 0.49 -2.64 -9.77
CA HIS A 210 0.72 -1.93 -11.01
C HIS A 210 -0.53 -1.18 -11.52
N THR A 211 -1.73 -1.60 -11.12
CA THR A 211 -2.98 -0.90 -11.42
C THR A 211 -3.18 0.29 -10.50
N LEU A 212 -2.81 0.20 -9.22
CA LEU A 212 -3.00 1.28 -8.24
C LEU A 212 -1.97 2.41 -8.37
N CYS A 213 -0.72 2.05 -8.70
CA CYS A 213 0.42 2.95 -8.59
C CYS A 213 1.15 3.21 -9.91
N HIS A 214 0.73 2.57 -11.00
CA HIS A 214 1.25 2.79 -12.35
C HIS A 214 2.79 2.91 -12.46
N PRO A 215 3.58 1.97 -11.91
CA PRO A 215 5.03 2.09 -11.83
C PRO A 215 5.75 2.03 -13.19
N CYS A 216 5.05 1.68 -14.27
CA CYS A 216 5.57 1.77 -15.63
C CYS A 216 5.30 3.13 -16.30
N LEU A 217 4.50 4.00 -15.67
CA LEU A 217 4.20 5.37 -16.11
C LEU A 217 4.77 6.41 -15.14
N ILE A 218 4.90 6.07 -13.86
CA ILE A 218 5.48 6.90 -12.81
C ILE A 218 6.82 6.31 -12.39
N HIS A 219 7.87 7.12 -12.48
CA HIS A 219 9.19 6.74 -12.01
C HIS A 219 9.25 6.82 -10.48
N TYR A 220 9.46 5.69 -9.81
CA TYR A 220 9.66 5.64 -8.35
C TYR A 220 11.14 5.64 -8.01
N ASP A 221 11.55 6.56 -7.15
CA ASP A 221 12.92 6.68 -6.66
C ASP A 221 13.26 5.56 -5.66
N VAL A 222 12.26 5.09 -4.89
CA VAL A 222 12.42 4.05 -3.87
C VAL A 222 11.31 2.99 -3.97
N VAL A 223 11.70 1.72 -4.05
CA VAL A 223 10.79 0.56 -4.00
C VAL A 223 11.08 -0.28 -2.75
N GLY A 224 10.29 -0.06 -1.70
CA GLY A 224 10.33 -0.74 -0.39
C GLY A 224 9.64 -2.11 -0.37
N LYS A 225 9.93 -2.93 0.65
CA LYS A 225 9.30 -4.25 0.92
C LYS A 225 8.94 -4.34 2.40
#